data_AF-A0A2Z4JWV6-F1
#
_entry.id   AF-A0A2Z4JWV6-F1
#
_cell.length_a   1.000
_cell.length_b   1.000
_cell.length_c   1.000
_cell.angle_alpha   90.00
_cell.angle_beta   90.00
_cell.angle_gamma   90.00
#
_symmetry.space_group_name_H-M   'P 1'
#
loop_
_entity.id
_entity.type
_entity.pdbx_description
1 polymer ?
#
loop_
_entity_poly.entity_id
_entity_poly.type
_entity_poly.pdbx_seq_one_letter_code
_entity_poly.pdbx_strand_id
1 'polypeptide(L)' 'MDLLKAMGLGALITCCIAVVVGTQGSSGGALAIHQLAVADYKVYWSWPMFFGGTGLFWALMLIQR' A
#
# COMPACT_ATOMS: atom_id res chain seq x y z
N MET A 1 -14.96 8.29 -11.70
CA MET A 1 -14.86 7.13 -10.77
C MET A 1 -13.45 6.56 -10.68
N ASP A 2 -12.48 7.17 -11.38
CA ASP A 2 -11.14 6.59 -11.58
C ASP A 2 -10.27 6.67 -10.33
N LEU A 3 -10.43 7.73 -9.52
CA LEU A 3 -9.70 7.87 -8.25
C LEU A 3 -10.07 6.77 -7.25
N LEU A 4 -11.36 6.46 -7.11
CA LEU A 4 -11.82 5.40 -6.18
C LEU A 4 -11.27 4.03 -6.60
N LYS A 5 -11.20 3.77 -7.92
CA LYS A 5 -10.64 2.55 -8.49
C LYS A 5 -9.12 2.47 -8.28
N ALA A 6 -8.43 3.59 -8.48
CA ALA A 6 -7.00 3.72 -8.22
C ALA A 6 -6.66 3.55 -6.73
N MET A 7 -7.49 4.05 -5.81
CA MET A 7 -7.35 3.82 -4.38
C MET A 7 -7.47 2.33 -4.03
N GLY A 8 -8.43 1.63 -4.62
CA GLY A 8 -8.58 0.17 -4.43
C GLY A 8 -7.33 -0.61 -4.88
N LEU A 9 -6.80 -0.29 -6.05
CA LEU A 9 -5.56 -0.91 -6.57
C LEU A 9 -4.33 -0.51 -5.74
N GLY A 10 -4.27 0.75 -5.30
CA GLY A 10 -3.23 1.27 -4.42
C GLY A 10 -3.21 0.58 -3.05
N ALA A 11 -4.38 0.34 -2.46
CA ALA A 11 -4.51 -0.42 -1.21
C ALA A 11 -4.05 -1.88 -1.39
N LEU A 12 -4.45 -2.52 -2.49
CA LEU A 12 -4.10 -3.91 -2.78
C LEU A 12 -2.57 -4.09 -2.90
N ILE A 13 -1.92 -3.25 -3.71
CA ILE A 13 -0.46 -3.36 -3.88
C ILE A 13 0.29 -3.04 -2.59
N THR A 14 -0.20 -2.07 -1.81
CA THR A 14 0.36 -1.71 -0.51
C THR A 14 0.30 -2.87 0.46
N CYS A 15 -0.85 -3.56 0.56
CA CYS A 15 -0.98 -4.76 1.39
C CYS A 15 -0.01 -5.87 0.97
N CYS A 16 0.07 -6.18 -0.32
CA CYS A 16 0.98 -7.20 -0.82
C CYS A 16 2.44 -6.91 -0.44
N ILE A 17 2.90 -5.67 -0.67
CA ILE A 17 4.28 -5.31 -0.39
C ILE A 17 4.54 -5.19 1.11
N ALA A 18 3.61 -4.60 1.88
CA ALA A 18 3.76 -4.45 3.32
C ALA A 18 3.85 -5.81 4.03
N VAL A 19 3.08 -6.81 3.60
CA VAL A 19 3.17 -8.17 4.15
C VAL A 19 4.52 -8.82 3.84
N VAL A 20 4.98 -8.75 2.59
CA VAL A 20 6.27 -9.35 2.19
C VAL A 20 7.44 -8.66 2.88
N VAL A 21 7.46 -7.33 2.96
CA VAL A 21 8.58 -6.60 3.59
C VAL A 21 8.50 -6.66 5.12
N GLY A 22 7.29 -6.56 5.69
CA GLY A 22 7.07 -6.59 7.13
C GLY A 22 7.37 -7.94 7.78
N THR A 23 7.15 -9.05 7.07
CA THR A 23 7.53 -10.39 7.54
C THR A 23 9.05 -10.59 7.60
N GLN A 24 9.82 -9.83 6.83
CA GLN A 24 11.30 -9.85 6.86
C GLN A 24 11.88 -9.02 8.03
N GLY A 25 11.04 -8.48 8.91
CA GLY A 25 11.47 -7.71 10.09
C GLY A 25 12.01 -6.31 9.76
N SER A 26 11.89 -5.87 8.50
CA SER A 26 12.31 -4.52 8.09
C SER A 26 11.16 -3.53 8.30
N SER A 27 11.42 -2.45 9.04
CA SER A 27 10.49 -1.31 9.14
C SER A 27 10.51 -0.41 7.89
N GLY A 28 11.42 -0.69 6.94
CA GLY A 28 11.41 -0.12 5.60
C GLY A 28 11.79 1.35 5.51
N GLY A 29 12.23 2.02 6.58
CA GLY A 29 12.69 3.42 6.55
C GLY A 29 11.67 4.36 5.87
N ALA A 30 11.94 4.73 4.61
CA ALA A 30 11.03 5.52 3.76
C ALA A 30 9.68 4.84 3.46
N LEU A 31 9.58 3.50 3.52
CA LEU A 31 8.32 2.78 3.43
C LEU A 31 7.48 2.92 4.71
N ALA A 32 8.07 3.27 5.86
CA ALA A 32 7.38 3.43 7.15
C ALA A 32 6.31 2.35 7.40
N ILE A 33 6.73 1.08 7.49
CA ILE A 33 5.81 -0.05 7.67
C ILE A 33 5.33 -0.07 9.12
N HIS A 34 4.03 0.07 9.29
CA HIS A 34 3.33 -0.02 10.56
C HIS A 34 2.81 -1.44 10.74
N GLN A 35 3.30 -2.12 11.77
CA GLN A 35 2.77 -3.41 12.18
C GLN A 35 1.63 -3.19 13.18
N LEU A 36 0.42 -3.56 12.78
CA LEU A 36 -0.78 -3.55 13.61
C LEU A 36 -1.04 -4.98 14.07
N ALA A 37 -1.04 -5.22 15.38
CA ALA A 37 -1.47 -6.48 15.95
C ALA A 37 -3.01 -6.45 16.10
N VAL A 38 -3.72 -7.26 15.32
CA VAL A 38 -5.18 -7.37 15.38
C VAL A 38 -5.51 -8.77 15.87
N ALA A 39 -5.86 -8.89 17.16
CA ALA A 39 -6.00 -10.16 17.86
C ALA A 39 -4.74 -11.04 17.67
N ASP A 40 -4.88 -12.21 17.04
CA ASP A 40 -3.78 -13.14 16.76
C ASP A 40 -3.08 -12.88 15.40
N TYR A 41 -3.55 -11.90 14.63
CA TYR A 41 -3.01 -11.60 13.30
C TYR A 41 -2.08 -10.38 13.31
N LYS A 42 -0.96 -10.50 12.59
CA LYS A 42 -0.06 -9.38 12.30
C LYS A 42 -0.44 -8.76 10.96
N VAL A 43 -0.95 -7.54 10.99
CA VAL A 43 -1.28 -6.76 9.80
C VAL A 43 -0.16 -5.75 9.54
N TYR A 44 0.29 -5.67 8.30
CA TYR A 44 1.32 -4.72 7.89
C TYR A 44 0.70 -3.67 6.97
N TRP A 45 0.90 -2.39 7.30
CA TRP A 45 0.36 -1.27 6.54
C TRP A 45 1.39 -0.17 6.33
N SER A 46 1.32 0.54 5.20
CA SER A 46 2.20 1.66 4.89
C SER A 46 1.42 2.80 4.25
N TRP A 47 1.35 3.95 4.93
CA TRP A 47 0.74 5.15 4.39
C TRP A 47 1.49 5.72 3.17
N PRO A 48 2.84 5.85 3.18
CA PRO A 48 3.57 6.35 2.02
C PRO A 48 3.37 5.50 0.76
N MET A 49 3.34 4.16 0.90
CA MET A 49 3.04 3.27 -0.22
C MET A 49 1.63 3.44 -0.74
N PHE A 50 0.64 3.57 0.16
CA PHE A 50 -0.74 3.72 -0.25
C PHE A 50 -0.94 4.97 -1.11
N PHE A 51 -0.42 6.11 -0.66
CA PHE A 51 -0.52 7.36 -1.43
C PHE A 51 0.28 7.30 -2.73
N GLY A 52 1.50 6.75 -2.69
CA GLY A 52 2.33 6.59 -3.88
C GLY A 52 1.68 5.68 -4.93
N GLY A 53 1.20 4.51 -4.53
CA GLY A 53 0.50 3.56 -5.39
C GLY A 53 -0.81 4.11 -5.94
N THR A 54 -1.61 4.76 -5.09
CA THR A 54 -2.87 5.41 -5.52
C THR A 54 -2.61 6.50 -6.56
N GLY A 55 -1.62 7.37 -6.32
CA GLY A 55 -1.25 8.42 -7.27
C GLY A 55 -0.75 7.85 -8.60
N LEU A 56 0.05 6.77 -8.54
CA LEU A 56 0.59 6.10 -9.71
C LEU A 56 -0.51 5.44 -10.55
N PHE A 57 -1.41 4.67 -9.94
CA PHE A 57 -2.53 4.06 -10.66
C PHE A 57 -3.52 5.09 -11.19
N TRP A 58 -3.72 6.18 -10.47
CA TRP A 58 -4.55 7.28 -10.94
C TRP A 58 -3.94 7.97 -12.16
N ALA A 59 -2.64 8.28 -12.12
CA ALA A 59 -1.91 8.84 -13.27
C ALA A 59 -1.94 7.91 -14.50
N LEU A 60 -1.77 6.61 -14.31
CA LEU A 60 -1.90 5.63 -15.39
C LEU A 60 -3.30 5.64 -16.01
N MET A 61 -4.36 5.69 -15.19
CA MET A 61 -5.73 5.77 -15.68
C MET A 61 -6.02 7.08 -16.43
N LEU A 62 -5.37 8.19 -16.04
CA LEU A 62 -5.47 9.46 -16.77
C LEU A 62 -4.80 9.40 -18.14
N ILE A 63 -3.66 8.73 -18.25
CA ILE A 63 -2.91 8.59 -19.52
C ILE A 63 -3.62 7.63 -20.49
N GLN A 64 -4.35 6.65 -19.98
CA GLN A 64 -5.08 5.64 -20.77
C GLN A 64 -6.43 6.12 -21.29
N ARG A 65 -6.75 7.42 -21.13
CA ARG A 65 -8.01 8.02 -21.52
C ARG A 65 -7.93 8.65 -22.91
#